data_AF-A0A2P6RE20-F1
#
_entry.id   AF-A0A2P6RE20-F1
#
_cell.length_a   1.000
_cell.length_b   1.000
_cell.length_c   1.000
_cell.angle_alpha   90.00
_cell.angle_beta   90.00
_cell.angle_gamma   90.00
#
_symmetry.space_group_name_H-M   'P 1'
#
loop_
_entity.id
_entity.type
_entity.pdbx_description
1 polymer ?
#
loop_
_entity_poly.entity_id
_entity_poly.type
_entity_poly.pdbx_seq_one_letter_code
_entity_poly.pdbx_strand_id
1 'polypeptide(L)'
;MAPEVLRRNYGREVDVWSAGVILYILLCGVPPFWAETEQGIAQAIIRSVVDFKRDPWPKVSDNAKDLVKKMLNPDPKQRLTAQQVLDHI
;
A
#
# COMPACT_ATOMS: atom_id res chain seq x y z
N MET A 1 -2.97 -0.21 8.51
CA MET A 1 -3.28 1.17 8.94
C MET A 1 -2.61 2.13 7.98
N ALA A 2 -3.32 3.16 7.48
CA ALA A 2 -2.71 4.18 6.62
C ALA A 2 -1.89 5.20 7.44
N PRO A 3 -0.82 5.81 6.91
CA PRO A 3 0.05 6.72 7.65
C PRO A 3 -0.68 7.90 8.31
N GLU A 4 -1.71 8.44 7.65
CA GLU A 4 -2.48 9.60 8.10
C GLU A 4 -3.46 9.29 9.24
N VAL A 5 -3.80 8.02 9.47
CA VAL A 5 -4.63 7.61 10.62
C VAL A 5 -3.91 7.94 11.93
N LEU A 6 -2.58 7.84 11.94
CA LEU A 6 -1.74 8.24 13.07
C LEU A 6 -1.81 9.76 13.34
N ARG A 7 -2.22 10.56 12.35
CA ARG A 7 -2.36 12.02 12.44
C ARG A 7 -3.80 12.48 12.73
N ARG A 8 -4.75 11.55 12.93
CA ARG A 8 -6.19 11.82 13.21
C ARG A 8 -6.90 12.73 12.20
N ASN A 9 -6.36 12.88 10.99
CA ASN A 9 -6.99 13.64 9.91
C ASN A 9 -7.04 12.72 8.67
N TYR A 10 -8.14 12.00 8.53
CA TYR A 10 -8.30 11.00 7.49
C TYR A 10 -9.67 11.08 6.83
N GLY A 11 -9.72 10.80 5.53
CA GLY A 11 -10.94 10.62 4.74
C GLY A 11 -11.02 9.19 4.19
N ARG A 12 -11.88 8.98 3.19
CA ARG A 12 -12.10 7.69 2.51
C ARG A 12 -10.86 7.07 1.84
N GLU A 13 -9.81 7.86 1.67
CA GLU A 13 -8.56 7.46 1.03
C GLU A 13 -7.83 6.38 1.84
N VAL A 14 -8.11 6.26 3.14
CA VAL A 14 -7.56 5.19 4.01
C VAL A 14 -8.01 3.79 3.61
N ASP A 15 -9.20 3.68 3.01
CA ASP A 15 -9.74 2.40 2.56
C ASP A 15 -8.99 1.92 1.31
N VAL A 16 -8.61 2.84 0.42
CA VAL A 16 -7.77 2.52 -0.74
C VAL A 16 -6.39 2.03 -0.29
N TRP A 17 -5.81 2.64 0.74
CA TRP A 17 -4.56 2.13 1.31
C TRP A 17 -4.73 0.71 1.85
N SER A 18 -5.80 0.48 2.62
CA SER A 18 -6.08 -0.84 3.22
C SER A 18 -6.30 -1.90 2.14
N ALA A 19 -7.03 -1.57 1.08
CA ALA A 19 -7.19 -2.43 -0.10
C ALA A 19 -5.86 -2.69 -0.81
N GLY A 20 -4.97 -1.68 -0.92
CA GLY A 20 -3.63 -1.84 -1.49
C GLY A 20 -2.74 -2.79 -0.69
N VAL A 21 -2.85 -2.75 0.64
CA VAL A 21 -2.16 -3.70 1.54
C VAL A 21 -2.68 -5.12 1.32
N ILE A 22 -4.00 -5.29 1.23
CA ILE A 22 -4.63 -6.59 0.96
C ILE A 22 -4.20 -7.12 -0.41
N LEU A 23 -4.24 -6.28 -1.45
CA LEU A 23 -3.84 -6.65 -2.80
C LEU A 23 -2.36 -7.08 -2.85
N TYR A 24 -1.47 -6.35 -2.17
CA TYR A 24 -0.06 -6.74 -2.04
C TYR A 24 0.07 -8.15 -1.43
N ILE A 25 -0.66 -8.44 -0.35
CA ILE A 25 -0.67 -9.76 0.29
C ILE A 25 -1.22 -10.84 -0.65
N LEU A 26 -2.27 -10.55 -1.41
CA LEU A 26 -2.83 -11.52 -2.37
C LEU A 26 -1.83 -11.88 -3.49
N LEU A 27 -0.97 -10.94 -3.89
CA LEU A 27 0.01 -11.16 -4.97
C LEU A 27 1.29 -11.88 -4.53
N CYS A 28 1.73 -11.70 -3.28
CA CYS A 28 3.02 -12.25 -2.81
C CYS A 28 2.97 -13.06 -1.52
N GLY A 29 1.85 -13.07 -0.82
CA GLY A 29 1.63 -13.85 0.40
C GLY A 29 2.17 -13.22 1.70
N VAL A 30 2.81 -12.06 1.65
CA VAL A 30 3.39 -11.38 2.82
C VAL A 30 2.95 -9.91 2.91
N PRO A 31 2.86 -9.31 4.10
CA PRO A 31 2.50 -7.90 4.24
C PRO A 31 3.61 -6.97 3.70
N PRO A 32 3.26 -5.82 3.11
CA PRO A 32 4.23 -4.86 2.59
C PRO A 32 5.01 -4.13 3.71
N PHE A 33 4.44 -4.03 4.91
CA PHE A 33 5.04 -3.39 6.06
C PHE A 33 5.04 -4.36 7.24
N TRP A 34 6.22 -4.69 7.74
CA TRP A 34 6.41 -5.64 8.85
C TRP A 34 7.57 -5.21 9.74
N ALA A 35 7.41 -5.41 11.05
CA ALA A 35 8.46 -5.33 12.05
C ALA A 35 8.04 -6.14 13.28
N GLU A 36 8.99 -6.41 14.18
CA GLU A 36 8.73 -7.18 15.40
C GLU A 36 7.88 -6.42 16.45
N THR A 37 7.85 -5.09 16.36
CA THR A 37 7.14 -4.22 17.31
C THR A 37 6.13 -3.34 16.60
N GLU A 38 5.06 -2.95 17.29
CA GLU A 38 4.04 -2.02 16.76
C GLU A 38 4.66 -0.69 16.32
N GLN A 39 5.62 -0.16 17.11
CA GLN A 39 6.37 1.05 16.75
C GLN A 39 7.18 0.85 15.46
N GLY A 40 7.81 -0.31 15.28
CA GLY A 40 8.51 -0.65 14.05
C GLY A 40 7.57 -0.72 12.84
N ILE A 41 6.38 -1.30 13.01
CA ILE A 41 5.36 -1.37 11.95
C ILE A 41 4.88 0.03 11.59
N ALA A 42 4.59 0.88 12.59
CA ALA A 42 4.20 2.27 12.36
C ALA A 42 5.29 3.04 11.61
N GLN A 43 6.55 2.84 11.98
CA GLN A 43 7.69 3.46 11.30
C GLN A 43 7.86 2.96 9.86
N ALA A 44 7.63 1.67 9.60
CA ALA A 44 7.64 1.10 8.26
C ALA A 44 6.51 1.67 7.38
N ILE A 45 5.29 1.79 7.93
CA ILE A 45 4.15 2.43 7.29
C ILE A 45 4.48 3.89 6.95
N ILE A 46 5.03 4.67 7.90
CA ILE A 46 5.41 6.07 7.68
C ILE A 46 6.46 6.21 6.59
N ARG A 47 7.43 5.29 6.51
CA ARG A 47 8.44 5.27 5.43
C ARG A 47 7.83 4.93 4.08
N SER A 48 6.76 4.12 4.06
CA SER A 48 6.03 3.73 2.86
C SER A 48 6.92 3.14 1.76
N VAL A 49 7.98 2.44 2.17
CA VAL A 49 8.87 1.73 1.24
C VAL A 49 8.31 0.33 1.04
N VAL A 50 7.87 0.05 -0.19
CA VAL A 50 7.31 -1.26 -0.58
C VAL A 50 8.35 -1.99 -1.44
N ASP A 51 8.58 -3.27 -1.15
CA ASP A 51 9.53 -4.10 -1.88
C ASP A 51 8.85 -4.84 -3.04
N PHE A 52 9.26 -4.53 -4.28
CA PHE A 52 8.79 -5.20 -5.49
C PHE A 52 9.91 -5.98 -6.20
N LYS A 53 11.01 -6.28 -5.49
CA LYS A 53 12.20 -6.95 -6.06
C LYS A 53 12.28 -8.42 -5.71
N ARG A 54 11.82 -8.81 -4.52
CA ARG A 54 11.85 -10.21 -4.05
C ARG A 54 10.78 -11.06 -4.73
N ASP A 55 11.05 -12.36 -4.92
CA ASP A 55 10.05 -13.29 -5.41
C ASP A 55 8.75 -13.22 -4.58
N PRO A 56 7.57 -13.31 -5.21
CA PRO A 56 7.32 -13.56 -6.64
C PRO A 56 7.26 -12.28 -7.51
N TRP A 57 7.58 -11.09 -6.98
CA TRP A 57 7.36 -9.82 -7.68
C TRP A 57 7.99 -9.70 -9.07
N PRO A 58 9.20 -10.24 -9.35
CA PRO A 58 9.72 -10.25 -10.73
C PRO A 58 8.79 -10.90 -11.75
N LYS A 59 7.91 -11.82 -11.33
CA LYS A 59 6.94 -12.54 -12.18
C LYS A 59 5.56 -11.88 -12.22
N VAL A 60 5.26 -11.00 -11.26
CA VAL A 60 4.03 -10.22 -11.23
C VAL A 60 4.07 -9.17 -12.33
N SER A 61 2.93 -8.90 -12.98
CA SER A 61 2.84 -7.93 -14.07
C SER A 61 3.24 -6.53 -13.59
N ASP A 62 3.83 -5.74 -14.48
CA ASP A 62 4.19 -4.36 -14.16
C ASP A 62 2.96 -3.51 -13.88
N ASN A 63 1.82 -3.86 -14.48
CA ASN A 63 0.57 -3.16 -14.17
C ASN A 63 0.11 -3.40 -12.73
N ALA A 64 0.14 -4.64 -12.24
CA ALA A 64 -0.21 -4.93 -10.86
C ALA A 64 0.73 -4.24 -9.87
N LYS A 65 2.04 -4.15 -10.19
CA LYS A 65 3.01 -3.37 -9.39
C LYS A 65 2.67 -1.88 -9.37
N ASP A 66 2.33 -1.30 -10.53
CA ASP A 66 1.95 0.11 -10.64
C ASP A 66 0.69 0.41 -9.83
N LEU A 67 -0.34 -0.44 -9.93
CA LEU A 67 -1.56 -0.30 -9.15
C LEU A 67 -1.27 -0.27 -7.66
N VAL A 68 -0.56 -1.28 -7.15
CA VAL A 68 -0.22 -1.38 -5.73
C VAL A 68 0.61 -0.18 -5.27
N LYS A 69 1.58 0.26 -6.08
CA LYS A 69 2.40 1.45 -5.78
C LYS A 69 1.55 2.71 -5.66
N LYS A 70 0.56 2.91 -6.53
CA LYS A 70 -0.32 4.08 -6.50
C LYS A 70 -1.38 4.02 -5.38
N MET A 71 -1.85 2.82 -5.03
CA MET A 71 -2.74 2.61 -3.87
C MET A 71 -2.02 2.81 -2.54
N LEU A 72 -0.72 2.45 -2.46
CA LEU A 72 0.13 2.62 -1.29
C LEU A 72 0.94 3.94 -1.32
N ASN A 73 0.40 4.97 -1.96
CA ASN A 73 1.00 6.30 -1.90
C ASN A 73 0.81 6.93 -0.50
N PRO A 74 1.89 7.34 0.19
CA PRO A 74 1.79 7.97 1.50
C PRO A 74 1.03 9.29 1.51
N ASP A 75 1.04 10.04 0.41
CA ASP A 75 0.26 11.27 0.29
C ASP A 75 -1.17 10.93 -0.16
N PRO A 76 -2.20 11.12 0.71
CA PRO A 76 -3.58 10.80 0.37
C PRO A 76 -4.09 11.58 -0.85
N LYS A 77 -3.52 12.77 -1.14
CA LYS A 77 -3.91 13.58 -2.31
C LYS A 77 -3.37 13.02 -3.63
N GLN A 78 -2.30 12.24 -3.56
CA GLN A 78 -1.66 11.59 -4.71
C GLN A 78 -2.04 10.10 -4.79
N ARG A 79 -2.75 9.59 -3.78
CA ARG A 79 -3.29 8.23 -3.76
C ARG A 79 -4.49 8.15 -4.68
N LEU A 80 -4.62 7.03 -5.39
CA LEU A 80 -5.80 6.80 -6.22
C LEU A 80 -7.07 6.85 -5.39
N THR A 81 -8.13 7.35 -5.99
CA THR A 81 -9.50 7.14 -5.50
C THR A 81 -9.96 5.72 -5.83
N ALA A 82 -10.99 5.24 -5.12
CA ALA A 82 -11.57 3.93 -5.39
C ALA A 82 -12.03 3.78 -6.86
N GLN A 83 -12.61 4.84 -7.45
CA GLN A 83 -13.01 4.82 -8.86
C GLN A 83 -11.79 4.66 -9.78
N GLN A 84 -10.72 5.42 -9.56
CA GLN A 84 -9.50 5.29 -10.36
C GLN A 84 -8.79 3.94 -10.20
N VAL A 85 -8.98 3.26 -9.05
CA VAL A 85 -8.50 1.87 -8.86
C VAL A 85 -9.29 0.91 -9.75
N LEU A 86 -10.61 1.07 -9.85
CA LEU A 86 -11.45 0.24 -10.72
C LEU A 86 -11.15 0.47 -12.22
N ASP A 87 -10.80 1.69 -12.59
CA ASP A 87 -10.50 2.09 -13.96
C ASP A 87 -9.01 1.88 -14.35
N HIS A 88 -8.20 1.27 -13.48
CA HIS A 88 -6.78 1.03 -13.73
C HIS A 88 -6.55 -0.14 -14.71
N ILE A 89 -5.60 0.01 -15.65
CA ILE A 89 -5.44 -0.83 -16.87
C ILE A 89 -4.30 -1.81 -16.73
#